data_AF-A0A1R1YKI6-F1
#
_entry.id   AF-A0A1R1YKI6-F1
#
_cell.length_a   1.000
_cell.length_b   1.000
_cell.length_c   1.000
_cell.angle_alpha   90.00
_cell.angle_beta   90.00
_cell.angle_gamma   90.00
#
_symmetry.space_group_name_H-M   'P 1'
#
loop_
_entity.id
_entity.type
_entity.pdbx_description
1 polymer ?
#
loop_
_entity_poly.entity_id
_entity_poly.type
_entity_poly.pdbx_seq_one_letter_code
_entity_poly.pdbx_strand_id
1 'polypeptide(L)'
;MSAKVLEPIIFYACKWTESEATDYLDLFLEGRSLNWYKGFTVNNKDWETVKLNFLEVFTDKDEEITAWNELIRFDSTGKDSIEISGLLTHLFSKARISNEHEKLKYLMKSLDPSKRRKVLEAGAETFESALKL
;
A
#
# COMPACT_ATOMS: atom_id res chain seq x y z
N MET A 1 -7.23 0.16 -1.60
CA MET A 1 -7.24 0.86 -2.90
C MET A 1 -6.92 2.32 -2.64
N SER A 2 -5.95 2.92 -3.34
CA SER A 2 -5.60 4.34 -3.16
C SER A 2 -6.65 5.22 -3.84
N ALA A 3 -6.98 6.36 -3.26
CA ALA A 3 -7.96 7.29 -3.83
C ALA A 3 -7.57 7.82 -5.22
N LYS A 4 -6.27 7.73 -5.61
CA LYS A 4 -5.77 8.03 -6.96
C LYS A 4 -6.25 7.04 -8.04
N VAL A 5 -6.82 5.90 -7.65
CA VAL A 5 -7.26 4.84 -8.57
C VAL A 5 -8.77 4.91 -8.84
N LEU A 6 -9.54 5.65 -8.06
CA LEU A 6 -11.00 5.77 -8.25
C LEU A 6 -11.36 6.53 -9.54
N GLU A 7 -10.72 7.66 -9.82
CA GLU A 7 -11.07 8.50 -10.97
C GLU A 7 -10.86 7.79 -12.33
N PRO A 8 -9.72 7.12 -12.58
CA PRO A 8 -9.52 6.43 -13.85
C PRO A 8 -10.49 5.25 -14.07
N ILE A 9 -10.83 4.51 -13.02
CA ILE A 9 -11.71 3.33 -13.13
C ILE A 9 -13.14 3.77 -13.45
N ILE A 10 -13.67 4.76 -12.72
CA ILE A 10 -15.07 5.17 -12.84
C ILE A 10 -15.32 5.91 -14.16
N PHE A 11 -14.47 6.88 -14.52
CA PHE A 11 -14.70 7.73 -15.70
C PHE A 11 -14.25 7.10 -17.02
N TYR A 12 -13.13 6.36 -17.05
CA TYR A 12 -12.56 5.87 -18.31
C TYR A 12 -12.95 4.44 -18.67
N ALA A 13 -13.19 3.56 -17.69
CA ALA A 13 -13.50 2.15 -17.97
C ALA A 13 -15.01 1.87 -18.01
N CYS A 14 -15.82 2.53 -17.15
CA CYS A 14 -17.21 2.14 -16.91
C CYS A 14 -18.27 3.11 -17.47
N LYS A 15 -17.92 4.38 -17.76
CA LYS A 15 -18.85 5.43 -18.25
C LYS A 15 -20.11 5.62 -17.38
N TRP A 16 -19.97 5.49 -16.07
CA TRP A 16 -21.09 5.63 -15.14
C TRP A 16 -21.48 7.09 -14.92
N THR A 17 -22.77 7.31 -14.69
CA THR A 17 -23.28 8.54 -14.09
C THR A 17 -22.84 8.65 -12.64
N GLU A 18 -22.90 9.84 -12.06
CA GLU A 18 -22.52 10.07 -10.65
C GLU A 18 -23.37 9.25 -9.66
N SER A 19 -24.66 9.05 -9.98
CA SER A 19 -25.55 8.17 -9.21
C SER A 19 -25.07 6.72 -9.28
N GLU A 20 -24.76 6.22 -10.47
CA GLU A 20 -24.25 4.85 -10.67
C GLU A 20 -22.88 4.66 -10.02
N ALA A 21 -22.01 5.67 -10.06
CA ALA A 21 -20.74 5.64 -9.35
C ALA A 21 -20.94 5.46 -7.85
N THR A 22 -21.94 6.14 -7.27
CA THR A 22 -22.30 5.97 -5.86
C THR A 22 -22.98 4.62 -5.58
N ASP A 23 -23.74 4.07 -6.51
CA ASP A 23 -24.37 2.77 -6.28
C ASP A 23 -23.40 1.59 -6.44
N TYR A 24 -22.33 1.73 -7.22
CA TYR A 24 -21.42 0.63 -7.58
C TYR A 24 -20.00 0.74 -7.04
N LEU A 25 -19.63 1.82 -6.36
CA LEU A 25 -18.28 1.97 -5.83
C LEU A 25 -17.91 0.87 -4.81
N ASP A 26 -18.87 0.32 -4.08
CA ASP A 26 -18.63 -0.76 -3.11
C ASP A 26 -18.04 -2.04 -3.74
N LEU A 27 -18.29 -2.28 -5.04
CA LEU A 27 -17.72 -3.39 -5.80
C LEU A 27 -16.18 -3.34 -5.89
N PHE A 28 -15.60 -2.16 -5.70
CA PHE A 28 -14.15 -1.93 -5.75
C PHE A 28 -13.53 -1.72 -4.36
N LEU A 29 -14.33 -1.73 -3.30
CA LEU A 29 -13.84 -1.49 -1.96
C LEU A 29 -13.76 -2.79 -1.17
N GLU A 30 -12.74 -2.86 -0.31
CA GLU A 30 -12.54 -4.01 0.58
C GLU A 30 -12.17 -3.54 1.99
N GLY A 31 -12.40 -4.44 2.97
CA GLY A 31 -12.01 -4.22 4.36
C GLY A 31 -12.55 -2.91 4.95
N ARG A 32 -11.65 -2.09 5.51
CA ARG A 32 -12.00 -0.83 6.18
C ARG A 32 -12.70 0.16 5.25
N SER A 33 -12.26 0.26 4.00
CA SER A 33 -12.84 1.18 3.02
C SER A 33 -14.29 0.82 2.67
N LEU A 34 -14.58 -0.48 2.52
CA LEU A 34 -15.93 -0.99 2.27
C LEU A 34 -16.86 -0.76 3.47
N ASN A 35 -16.37 -1.02 4.68
CA ASN A 35 -17.17 -0.84 5.89
C ASN A 35 -17.50 0.64 6.15
N TRP A 36 -16.54 1.53 5.92
CA TRP A 36 -16.79 2.97 5.97
C TRP A 36 -17.83 3.38 4.94
N TYR A 37 -17.67 2.92 3.69
CA TYR A 37 -18.55 3.26 2.58
C TYR A 37 -20.00 2.90 2.87
N LYS A 38 -20.24 1.65 3.26
CA LYS A 38 -21.58 1.13 3.58
C LYS A 38 -22.26 1.90 4.70
N GLY A 39 -21.50 2.38 5.70
CA GLY A 39 -22.05 3.21 6.78
C GLY A 39 -22.30 4.65 6.35
N PHE A 40 -21.39 5.23 5.56
CA PHE A 40 -21.47 6.61 5.12
C PHE A 40 -22.62 6.85 4.13
N THR A 41 -22.84 5.91 3.20
CA THR A 41 -23.84 6.05 2.14
C THR A 41 -25.29 5.79 2.57
N VAL A 42 -25.51 5.34 3.80
CA VAL A 42 -26.85 5.29 4.40
C VAL A 42 -27.49 6.68 4.41
N ASN A 43 -26.70 7.71 4.68
CA ASN A 43 -27.17 9.09 4.84
C ASN A 43 -26.66 10.04 3.75
N ASN A 44 -25.72 9.60 2.90
CA ASN A 44 -25.05 10.44 1.91
C ASN A 44 -24.98 9.73 0.55
N LYS A 45 -25.75 10.20 -0.44
CA LYS A 45 -25.78 9.61 -1.79
C LYS A 45 -25.25 10.53 -2.89
N ASP A 46 -24.86 11.74 -2.53
CA ASP A 46 -24.25 12.68 -3.46
C ASP A 46 -22.80 12.26 -3.74
N TRP A 47 -22.48 12.07 -5.02
CA TRP A 47 -21.18 11.56 -5.46
C TRP A 47 -20.03 12.47 -5.02
N GLU A 48 -20.19 13.80 -5.15
CA GLU A 48 -19.14 14.75 -4.80
C GLU A 48 -18.85 14.72 -3.30
N THR A 49 -19.90 14.64 -2.48
CA THR A 49 -19.79 14.49 -1.02
C THR A 49 -19.09 13.18 -0.64
N VAL A 50 -19.49 12.08 -1.26
CA VAL A 50 -18.88 10.75 -1.06
C VAL A 50 -17.41 10.76 -1.44
N LYS A 51 -17.07 11.34 -2.59
CA LYS A 51 -15.71 11.45 -3.12
C LYS A 51 -14.81 12.28 -2.19
N LEU A 52 -15.25 13.48 -1.78
CA LEU A 52 -14.46 14.35 -0.91
C LEU A 52 -14.18 13.72 0.45
N ASN A 53 -15.19 13.10 1.07
CA ASN A 53 -15.02 12.45 2.37
C ASN A 53 -14.19 11.18 2.26
N PHE A 54 -14.34 10.41 1.17
CA PHE A 54 -13.49 9.24 0.93
C PHE A 54 -12.02 9.66 0.79
N LEU A 55 -11.75 10.74 0.05
CA LEU A 55 -10.41 11.31 -0.07
C LEU A 55 -9.89 11.75 1.30
N GLU A 56 -10.66 12.50 2.08
CA GLU A 56 -10.22 12.97 3.41
C GLU A 56 -9.88 11.80 4.35
N VAL A 57 -10.69 10.75 4.36
CA VAL A 57 -10.53 9.60 5.28
C VAL A 57 -9.41 8.66 4.83
N PHE A 58 -9.23 8.47 3.52
CA PHE A 58 -8.36 7.44 2.96
C PHE A 58 -7.16 7.96 2.17
N THR A 59 -6.90 9.28 2.14
CA THR A 59 -5.65 9.82 1.58
C THR A 59 -4.55 9.92 2.62
N ASP A 60 -3.31 9.72 2.15
CA ASP A 60 -1.97 9.87 2.76
C ASP A 60 -1.75 9.32 4.17
N LYS A 61 -2.52 9.73 5.18
CA LYS A 61 -2.33 9.29 6.58
C LYS A 61 -2.66 7.82 6.78
N ASP A 62 -3.73 7.33 6.17
CA ASP A 62 -4.11 5.91 6.33
C ASP A 62 -3.20 4.99 5.51
N GLU A 63 -2.77 5.44 4.33
CA GLU A 63 -1.83 4.71 3.48
C GLU A 63 -0.44 4.61 4.12
N GLU A 64 0.05 5.69 4.73
CA GLU A 64 1.34 5.69 5.42
C GLU A 64 1.31 4.75 6.63
N ILE A 65 0.28 4.84 7.49
CA ILE A 65 0.12 3.96 8.66
C ILE A 65 -0.04 2.50 8.24
N THR A 66 -0.80 2.23 7.19
CA THR A 66 -0.97 0.88 6.65
C THR A 66 0.36 0.33 6.13
N ALA A 67 1.11 1.11 5.36
CA ALA A 67 2.42 0.72 4.87
C ALA A 67 3.42 0.45 6.00
N TRP A 68 3.41 1.26 7.07
CA TRP A 68 4.19 0.98 8.27
C TRP A 68 3.84 -0.36 8.91
N ASN A 69 2.55 -0.65 9.07
CA ASN A 69 2.08 -1.93 9.64
C ASN A 69 2.47 -3.13 8.77
N GLU A 70 2.39 -2.98 7.44
CA GLU A 70 2.81 -4.01 6.48
C GLU A 70 4.34 -4.22 6.53
N LEU A 71 5.14 -3.15 6.59
CA LEU A 71 6.61 -3.25 6.74
C LEU A 71 7.04 -4.00 7.99
N ILE A 72 6.36 -3.75 9.12
CA ILE A 72 6.67 -4.43 10.39
C ILE A 72 6.38 -5.93 10.30
N ARG A 73 5.38 -6.33 9.52
CA ARG A 73 4.93 -7.72 9.36
C ARG A 73 5.52 -8.43 8.15
N PHE A 74 6.26 -7.71 7.30
CA PHE A 74 6.76 -8.25 6.04
C PHE A 74 7.73 -9.41 6.27
N ASP A 75 7.47 -10.51 5.57
CA ASP A 75 8.27 -11.72 5.58
C ASP A 75 8.68 -12.10 4.15
N SER A 76 9.96 -12.41 3.98
CA SER A 76 10.56 -12.74 2.68
C SER A 76 10.44 -14.23 2.32
N THR A 77 9.90 -15.07 3.20
CA THR A 77 9.76 -16.51 2.97
C THR A 77 9.00 -16.79 1.67
N GLY A 78 9.59 -17.66 0.84
CA GLY A 78 9.01 -18.08 -0.44
C GLY A 78 9.10 -17.06 -1.58
N LYS A 79 9.69 -15.87 -1.35
CA LYS A 79 9.81 -14.81 -2.37
C LYS A 79 11.22 -14.73 -2.93
N ASP A 80 11.32 -14.38 -4.21
CA ASP A 80 12.60 -14.09 -4.85
C ASP A 80 13.05 -12.62 -4.63
N SER A 81 14.27 -12.29 -5.07
CA SER A 81 14.84 -10.95 -4.88
C SER A 81 14.09 -9.86 -5.65
N ILE A 82 13.46 -10.19 -6.79
CA ILE A 82 12.68 -9.25 -7.60
C ILE A 82 11.37 -8.92 -6.87
N GLU A 83 10.67 -9.93 -6.36
CA GLU A 83 9.46 -9.77 -5.58
C GLU A 83 9.71 -8.96 -4.29
N ILE A 84 10.76 -9.32 -3.54
CA ILE A 84 11.13 -8.60 -2.32
C ILE A 84 11.44 -7.14 -2.62
N SER A 85 12.22 -6.89 -3.68
CA SER A 85 12.60 -5.53 -4.10
C SER A 85 11.37 -4.69 -4.44
N GLY A 86 10.46 -5.22 -5.26
CA GLY A 86 9.24 -4.51 -5.67
C GLY A 86 8.31 -4.22 -4.49
N LEU A 87 8.05 -5.21 -3.64
CA LEU A 87 7.16 -5.07 -2.48
C LEU A 87 7.71 -4.07 -1.47
N LEU A 88 8.98 -4.20 -1.07
CA LEU A 88 9.58 -3.30 -0.10
C LEU A 88 9.74 -1.88 -0.65
N THR A 89 10.12 -1.70 -1.92
CA THR A 89 10.23 -0.37 -2.54
C THR A 89 8.88 0.35 -2.54
N HIS A 90 7.80 -0.35 -2.87
CA HIS A 90 6.44 0.19 -2.82
C HIS A 90 6.04 0.59 -1.40
N LEU A 91 6.31 -0.27 -0.42
CA LEU A 91 6.03 -0.02 0.99
C LEU A 91 6.84 1.17 1.54
N PHE A 92 8.12 1.27 1.20
CA PHE A 92 8.98 2.40 1.60
C PHE A 92 8.48 3.72 1.04
N SER A 93 8.02 3.73 -0.23
CA SER A 93 7.44 4.93 -0.85
C SER A 93 6.19 5.40 -0.09
N LYS A 94 5.29 4.49 0.25
CA LYS A 94 4.05 4.80 1.00
C LYS A 94 4.31 5.19 2.44
N ALA A 95 5.25 4.52 3.11
CA ALA A 95 5.67 4.82 4.48
C ALA A 95 6.62 6.03 4.58
N ARG A 96 6.94 6.68 3.45
CA ARG A 96 7.86 7.83 3.34
C ARG A 96 9.27 7.55 3.89
N ILE A 97 9.74 6.31 3.77
CA ILE A 97 11.10 5.91 4.17
C ILE A 97 12.07 6.18 3.03
N SER A 98 12.95 7.16 3.23
CA SER A 98 13.98 7.54 2.25
C SER A 98 15.39 7.07 2.62
N ASN A 99 15.65 6.79 3.90
CA ASN A 99 16.98 6.43 4.40
C ASN A 99 17.37 4.98 4.07
N GLU A 100 18.47 4.78 3.36
CA GLU A 100 18.99 3.45 2.99
C GLU A 100 19.28 2.54 4.18
N HIS A 101 19.80 3.08 5.29
CA HIS A 101 20.06 2.30 6.49
C HIS A 101 18.75 1.78 7.11
N GLU A 102 17.69 2.57 7.04
CA GLU A 102 16.36 2.16 7.51
C GLU A 102 15.75 1.10 6.58
N LYS A 103 15.85 1.28 5.26
CA LYS A 103 15.43 0.27 4.29
C LYS A 103 16.14 -1.06 4.49
N LEU A 104 17.46 -1.01 4.67
CA LEU A 104 18.28 -2.20 4.94
C LEU A 104 17.85 -2.87 6.24
N LYS A 105 17.55 -2.11 7.30
CA LYS A 105 17.03 -2.66 8.57
C LYS A 105 15.73 -3.45 8.37
N TYR A 106 14.80 -2.95 7.55
CA TYR A 106 13.55 -3.67 7.25
C TYR A 106 13.78 -4.93 6.39
N LEU A 107 14.67 -4.86 5.40
CA LEU A 107 15.08 -6.04 4.65
C LEU A 107 15.68 -7.09 5.58
N MET A 108 16.66 -6.72 6.42
CA MET A 108 17.33 -7.63 7.34
C MET A 108 16.37 -8.34 8.30
N LYS A 109 15.33 -7.64 8.79
CA LYS A 109 14.29 -8.21 9.66
C LYS A 109 13.43 -9.25 8.96
N SER A 110 13.17 -9.07 7.67
CA SER A 110 12.30 -9.96 6.88
C SER A 110 13.03 -11.16 6.28
N LEU A 111 14.36 -11.12 6.19
CA LEU A 111 15.19 -12.24 5.74
C LEU A 111 15.26 -13.36 6.78
N ASP A 112 15.30 -14.60 6.27
CA ASP A 112 15.65 -15.78 7.05
C ASP A 112 17.11 -15.68 7.61
N PRO A 113 17.44 -16.42 8.68
CA PRO A 113 18.76 -16.33 9.31
C PRO A 113 19.94 -16.64 8.39
N SER A 114 19.77 -17.51 7.38
CA SER A 114 20.85 -17.88 6.46
C SER A 114 21.19 -16.74 5.51
N LYS A 115 20.17 -16.13 4.88
CA LYS A 115 20.36 -14.95 4.03
C LYS A 115 20.88 -13.75 4.82
N ARG A 116 20.32 -13.52 6.01
CA ARG A 116 20.79 -12.44 6.92
C ARG A 116 22.28 -12.56 7.22
N ARG A 117 22.77 -13.78 7.47
CA ARG A 117 24.19 -14.04 7.72
C ARG A 117 25.06 -13.69 6.51
N LYS A 118 24.65 -14.07 5.29
CA LYS A 118 25.37 -13.72 4.06
C LYS A 118 25.50 -12.20 3.86
N VAL A 119 24.42 -11.47 4.12
CA VAL A 119 24.42 -9.99 4.01
C VAL A 119 25.42 -9.37 5.00
N LEU A 120 25.48 -9.88 6.23
CA LEU A 120 26.44 -9.43 7.24
C LEU A 120 27.88 -9.77 6.89
N GLU A 121 28.15 -11.00 6.42
CA GLU A 121 29.48 -11.46 6.02
C GLU A 121 30.02 -10.67 4.82
N ALA A 122 29.14 -10.27 3.90
CA ALA A 122 29.49 -9.43 2.76
C ALA A 122 29.66 -7.94 3.11
N GLY A 123 29.28 -7.51 4.33
CA GLY A 123 29.35 -6.11 4.75
C GLY A 123 28.47 -5.19 3.92
N ALA A 124 27.30 -5.65 3.47
CA ALA A 124 26.41 -4.83 2.66
C ALA A 124 25.83 -3.65 3.46
N GLU A 125 26.02 -2.43 2.96
CA GLU A 125 25.61 -1.19 3.63
C GLU A 125 24.29 -0.60 3.08
N THR A 126 23.79 -1.13 1.96
CA THR A 126 22.60 -0.60 1.27
C THR A 126 21.57 -1.69 0.98
N PHE A 127 20.31 -1.27 0.82
CA PHE A 127 19.22 -2.17 0.46
C PHE A 127 19.51 -2.90 -0.87
N GLU A 128 19.98 -2.17 -1.88
CA GLU A 128 20.27 -2.73 -3.21
C GLU A 128 21.46 -3.68 -3.23
N SER A 129 22.50 -3.43 -2.42
CA SER A 129 23.65 -4.34 -2.34
C SER A 129 23.28 -5.64 -1.63
N ALA A 130 22.48 -5.56 -0.58
CA ALA A 130 21.99 -6.72 0.16
C ALA A 130 21.08 -7.63 -0.67
N LEU A 131 20.26 -7.08 -1.57
CA LEU A 131 19.36 -7.85 -2.43
C LEU A 131 20.07 -8.71 -3.50
N LYS A 132 21.36 -8.46 -3.76
CA LYS A 132 22.16 -9.17 -4.76
C LYS A 132 22.87 -10.41 -4.20
N LEU A 133 22.73 -10.71 -2.90
CA LEU A 133 23.42 -11.76 -2.15
C LEU A 133 22.51 -12.96 -1.82
#